data_AF-A0A369LNC1-F1
#
_entry.id   AF-A0A369LNC1-F1
#
_cell.length_a   1.000
_cell.length_b   1.000
_cell.length_c   1.000
_cell.angle_alpha   90.00
_cell.angle_beta   90.00
_cell.angle_gamma   90.00
#
_symmetry.space_group_name_H-M   'P 1'
#
loop_
_entity.id
_entity.type
_entity.pdbx_description
1 polymer ?
#
loop_
_entity_poly.entity_id
_entity_poly.type
_entity_poly.pdbx_seq_one_letter_code
_entity_poly.pdbx_strand_id
1 'polypeptide(L)'
;MRKDTYRIGDGTFAFSPAVFDSLLGHGAKGAARMRELAGAMHVSISSIKDWRRGTHAPSDFEKVEDIACWAHIDVADLLIESGDRTMDEKLTENQLDVLCVLWNQAYDFLDLCEETDHFVWPTTDLRCVPDSILHDIKVNPEDDKSRPPWEVGTEDLFLQTLDVYLRACRRATPYVGESDIFVRLLGLCDIMTETAFGEGDGKWLPDPDMIFDPHEDGYVSPMEAAELKCRKLLDEIRDDLLALRPTAGK
;
A
#
# COMPACT_ATOMS: atom_id res chain seq x y z
N MET A 1 -9.57 10.10 9.73
CA MET A 1 -8.28 10.38 10.41
C MET A 1 -8.09 11.89 10.46
N ARG A 2 -7.70 12.49 11.59
CA ARG A 2 -7.51 13.95 11.69
C ARG A 2 -6.21 14.28 10.93
N LYS A 3 -6.29 14.93 9.76
CA LYS A 3 -5.08 15.39 9.04
C LYS A 3 -4.36 16.36 9.99
N ASP A 4 -3.07 16.16 10.24
CA ASP A 4 -2.25 17.11 10.99
C ASP A 4 -2.17 18.40 10.14
N THR A 5 -2.73 19.50 10.66
CA THR A 5 -2.88 20.75 9.91
C THR A 5 -1.97 21.85 10.44
N TYR A 6 -1.43 22.63 9.52
CA TYR A 6 -0.67 23.86 9.78
C TYR A 6 -1.58 25.08 9.65
N ARG A 7 -1.41 26.05 10.54
CA ARG A 7 -2.14 27.33 10.48
C ARG A 7 -1.20 28.39 9.92
N ILE A 8 -1.51 28.89 8.72
CA ILE A 8 -0.65 29.83 7.98
C ILE A 8 -1.50 31.05 7.63
N GLY A 9 -1.23 32.18 8.30
CA GLY A 9 -2.11 33.35 8.25
C GLY A 9 -3.53 33.00 8.71
N ASP A 10 -4.53 33.32 7.88
CA ASP A 10 -5.94 33.00 8.13
C ASP A 10 -6.36 31.61 7.59
N GLY A 11 -5.47 30.93 6.85
CA GLY A 11 -5.74 29.63 6.22
C GLY A 11 -5.30 28.44 7.08
N THR A 12 -5.95 27.30 6.87
CA THR A 12 -5.56 26.00 7.43
C THR A 12 -5.10 25.12 6.29
N PHE A 13 -3.93 24.50 6.42
CA PHE A 13 -3.29 23.71 5.36
C PHE A 13 -2.89 22.35 5.90
N ALA A 14 -2.80 21.35 5.04
CA ALA A 14 -2.25 20.04 5.34
C ALA A 14 -1.05 19.75 4.42
N PHE A 15 -0.13 18.92 4.88
CA PHE A 15 0.96 18.42 4.05
C PHE A 15 0.39 17.54 2.92
N SER A 16 0.99 17.59 1.73
CA SER A 16 0.61 16.82 0.55
C SER A 16 1.47 15.55 0.39
N PRO A 17 0.99 14.36 0.80
CA PRO A 17 1.76 13.14 0.64
C PRO A 17 2.01 12.80 -0.83
N ALA A 18 1.03 13.08 -1.71
CA ALA A 18 1.12 12.81 -3.13
C ALA A 18 2.21 13.63 -3.83
N VAL A 19 2.30 14.93 -3.53
CA VAL A 19 3.38 15.78 -4.08
C VAL A 19 4.72 15.35 -3.51
N PHE A 20 4.77 15.05 -2.21
CA PHE A 20 5.98 14.57 -1.56
C PHE A 20 6.48 13.22 -2.09
N ASP A 21 5.58 12.28 -2.37
CA ASP A 21 5.88 11.00 -3.01
C ASP A 21 6.50 11.19 -4.41
N SER A 22 5.91 12.07 -5.22
CA SER A 22 6.41 12.44 -6.55
C SER A 22 7.81 13.08 -6.48
N LEU A 23 8.04 13.94 -5.48
CA LEU A 23 9.36 14.55 -5.25
C LEU A 23 10.44 13.53 -4.93
N LEU A 24 10.13 12.51 -4.13
CA LEU A 24 11.12 11.50 -3.76
C LEU A 24 11.38 10.53 -4.92
N GLY A 25 10.37 10.21 -5.72
CA GLY A 25 10.45 9.21 -6.78
C GLY A 25 10.53 7.78 -6.25
N HIS A 26 10.74 6.81 -7.15
CA HIS A 26 10.63 5.38 -6.84
C HIS A 26 11.93 4.60 -7.08
N GLY A 27 11.95 3.36 -6.57
CA GLY A 27 13.07 2.42 -6.71
C GLY A 27 14.35 2.88 -6.01
N ALA A 28 15.51 2.41 -6.48
CA ALA A 28 16.80 2.68 -5.87
C ALA A 28 17.11 4.19 -5.75
N LYS A 29 16.71 4.99 -6.74
CA LYS A 29 16.87 6.45 -6.73
C LYS A 29 16.02 7.10 -5.64
N GLY A 30 14.76 6.69 -5.51
CA GLY A 30 13.88 7.18 -4.43
C GLY A 30 14.38 6.79 -3.05
N ALA A 31 14.87 5.55 -2.88
CA ALA A 31 15.47 5.10 -1.63
C ALA A 31 16.72 5.92 -1.25
N ALA A 32 17.57 6.27 -2.21
CA ALA A 32 18.72 7.15 -1.98
C ALA A 32 18.28 8.56 -1.55
N ARG A 33 17.31 9.15 -2.26
CA ARG A 33 16.74 10.47 -1.93
C ARG A 33 16.10 10.52 -0.54
N MET A 34 15.40 9.46 -0.14
CA MET A 34 14.82 9.37 1.21
C MET A 34 15.90 9.36 2.29
N ARG A 35 17.03 8.66 2.08
CA ARG A 35 18.16 8.67 3.04
C ARG A 35 18.81 10.03 3.13
N GLU A 36 18.99 10.70 1.99
CA GLU A 36 19.53 12.06 1.93
C GLU A 36 18.62 13.04 2.69
N LEU A 37 17.32 13.01 2.41
CA LEU A 37 16.35 13.86 3.09
C LEU A 37 16.28 13.58 4.59
N ALA A 38 16.26 12.30 5.00
CA ALA A 38 16.28 11.93 6.42
C ALA A 38 17.51 12.52 7.14
N GLY A 39 18.68 12.46 6.50
CA GLY A 39 19.90 13.08 6.99
C GLY A 39 19.81 14.61 7.09
N ALA A 40 19.27 15.26 6.05
CA ALA A 40 19.12 16.72 6.01
C ALA A 40 18.11 17.25 7.05
N MET A 41 17.01 16.52 7.28
CA MET A 41 15.93 16.94 8.18
C MET A 41 16.14 16.50 9.63
N HIS A 42 17.19 15.70 9.89
CA HIS A 42 17.47 15.06 11.18
C HIS A 42 16.31 14.21 11.70
N VAL A 43 15.69 13.43 10.81
CA VAL A 43 14.58 12.51 11.15
C VAL A 43 14.89 11.09 10.74
N SER A 44 14.11 10.14 11.27
CA SER A 44 14.22 8.74 10.86
C SER A 44 13.72 8.54 9.43
N ILE A 45 14.23 7.52 8.73
CA ILE A 45 13.69 7.12 7.42
C ILE A 45 12.21 6.71 7.55
N SER A 46 11.81 6.11 8.68
CA SER A 46 10.42 5.76 8.95
C SER A 46 9.52 7.00 8.95
N SER A 47 9.94 8.11 9.55
CA SER A 47 9.21 9.38 9.50
C SER A 47 9.02 9.88 8.06
N ILE A 48 10.05 9.76 7.21
CA ILE A 48 9.94 10.12 5.78
C ILE A 48 8.92 9.21 5.07
N LYS A 49 8.91 7.91 5.36
CA LYS A 49 7.92 6.96 4.83
C LYS A 49 6.50 7.32 5.29
N ASP A 50 6.33 7.70 6.55
CA ASP A 50 5.03 8.09 7.10
C ASP A 50 4.49 9.35 6.44
N TRP A 51 5.35 10.35 6.20
CA TRP A 51 5.00 11.58 5.48
C TRP A 51 4.63 11.30 4.03
N ARG A 52 5.35 10.37 3.39
CA ARG A 52 5.09 9.91 2.01
C ARG A 52 3.76 9.19 1.89
N ARG A 53 3.36 8.44 2.91
CA ARG A 53 2.09 7.70 2.98
C ARG A 53 0.92 8.56 3.45
N GLY A 54 1.20 9.68 4.12
CA GLY A 54 0.19 10.51 4.76
C GLY A 54 -0.33 9.96 6.09
N THR A 55 0.36 8.98 6.67
CA THR A 55 0.05 8.44 8.01
C THR A 55 0.33 9.47 9.10
N HIS A 56 1.42 10.22 8.93
CA HIS A 56 1.79 11.37 9.74
C HIS A 56 2.25 12.52 8.82
N ALA A 57 2.26 13.73 9.34
CA ALA A 57 2.84 14.88 8.65
C ALA A 57 4.11 15.36 9.35
N PRO A 58 4.94 16.20 8.70
CA PRO A 58 5.99 16.95 9.37
C PRO A 58 5.48 17.66 10.63
N SER A 59 6.29 17.69 11.69
CA SER A 59 5.90 18.11 13.03
C SER A 59 5.34 19.53 13.11
N ASP A 60 5.86 20.41 12.24
CA ASP A 60 5.58 21.84 12.24
C ASP A 60 5.80 22.39 10.83
N PHE A 61 5.38 23.64 10.63
CA PHE A 61 5.46 24.30 9.34
C PHE A 61 6.91 24.62 8.93
N GLU A 62 7.80 24.94 9.89
CA GLU A 62 9.23 25.18 9.63
C GLU A 62 9.86 23.93 8.99
N LYS A 63 9.48 22.73 9.44
CA LYS A 63 9.91 21.47 8.82
C LYS A 63 9.46 21.34 7.37
N VAL A 64 8.27 21.82 7.03
CA VAL A 64 7.76 21.82 5.64
C VAL A 64 8.55 22.80 4.78
N GLU A 65 8.90 23.97 5.32
CA GLU A 65 9.76 24.96 4.65
C GLU A 65 11.18 24.40 4.42
N ASP A 66 11.76 23.71 5.40
CA ASP A 66 13.05 23.05 5.28
C ASP A 66 13.06 22.00 4.16
N ILE A 67 11.99 21.20 4.05
CA ILE A 67 11.81 20.21 2.98
C ILE A 67 11.69 20.91 1.61
N ALA A 68 10.90 21.97 1.51
CA ALA A 68 10.75 22.75 0.28
C ALA A 68 12.09 23.34 -0.18
N CYS A 69 12.86 23.89 0.77
CA CYS A 69 14.18 24.47 0.55
C CYS A 69 15.17 23.41 0.04
N TRP A 70 15.21 22.24 0.67
CA TRP A 70 16.03 21.10 0.22
C TRP A 70 15.64 20.61 -1.18
N ALA A 71 14.33 20.55 -1.46
CA ALA A 71 13.80 20.10 -2.74
C ALA A 71 13.88 21.16 -3.85
N HIS A 72 14.24 22.41 -3.51
CA HIS A 72 14.25 23.57 -4.41
C HIS A 72 12.88 23.83 -5.08
N ILE A 73 11.80 23.75 -4.32
CA ILE A 73 10.41 24.00 -4.74
C ILE A 73 9.74 25.07 -3.89
N ASP A 74 8.55 25.52 -4.28
CA ASP A 74 7.73 26.38 -3.43
C ASP A 74 7.12 25.57 -2.28
N VAL A 75 7.08 26.13 -1.08
CA VAL A 75 6.41 25.51 0.07
C VAL A 75 4.93 25.29 -0.20
N ALA A 76 4.30 26.15 -1.01
CA ALA A 76 2.91 26.01 -1.42
C ALA A 76 2.65 24.72 -2.20
N ASP A 77 3.64 24.19 -2.93
CA ASP A 77 3.51 22.94 -3.67
C ASP A 77 3.38 21.72 -2.73
N LEU A 78 3.94 21.81 -1.52
CA LEU A 78 3.85 20.78 -0.48
C LEU A 78 2.59 20.89 0.37
N LEU A 79 1.76 21.91 0.15
CA LEU A 79 0.59 22.18 0.97
C LEU A 79 -0.70 22.05 0.17
N ILE A 80 -1.71 21.49 0.83
CA ILE A 80 -3.09 21.48 0.35
C ILE A 80 -3.90 22.33 1.31
N GLU A 81 -4.69 23.27 0.80
CA GLU A 81 -5.62 24.03 1.63
C GLU A 81 -6.60 23.05 2.29
N SER A 82 -6.53 22.96 3.61
CA SER A 82 -7.43 22.16 4.43
C SER A 82 -8.73 22.94 4.60
N GLY A 83 -9.49 23.03 3.51
CA GLY A 83 -10.92 23.30 3.60
C GLY A 83 -11.61 22.10 4.25
N ASP A 84 -12.69 22.36 4.98
CA ASP A 84 -13.67 21.36 5.43
C ASP A 84 -14.42 20.77 4.22
N ARG A 85 -13.66 20.23 3.26
CA ARG A 85 -14.15 19.30 2.27
C ARG A 85 -14.06 17.93 2.92
N THR A 86 -14.97 17.68 3.84
CA THR A 86 -15.73 16.45 3.68
C THR A 86 -16.21 16.48 2.22
N MET A 87 -15.55 15.73 1.33
CA MET A 87 -16.17 15.44 0.05
C MET A 87 -17.37 14.54 0.36
N ASP A 88 -18.44 15.20 0.78
CA ASP A 88 -19.83 14.74 0.68
C ASP A 88 -20.29 14.79 -0.79
N GLU A 89 -19.37 14.86 -1.75
CA GLU A 89 -19.64 14.41 -3.11
C GLU A 89 -19.78 12.90 -3.05
N LYS A 90 -21.04 12.45 -2.89
CA LYS A 90 -21.42 11.07 -3.11
C LYS A 90 -20.69 10.53 -4.34
N LEU A 91 -19.91 9.47 -4.13
CA LEU A 91 -19.24 8.77 -5.22
C LEU A 91 -20.27 8.40 -6.28
N THR A 92 -19.95 8.72 -7.53
CA THR A 92 -20.75 8.32 -8.70
C THR A 92 -20.76 6.79 -8.84
N GLU A 93 -21.75 6.23 -9.54
CA GLU A 93 -21.81 4.79 -9.80
C GLU A 93 -20.53 4.27 -10.48
N ASN A 94 -19.99 5.03 -11.44
CA ASN A 94 -18.71 4.67 -12.10
C ASN A 94 -17.53 4.65 -11.11
N GLN A 95 -17.48 5.58 -10.16
CA GLN A 95 -16.44 5.57 -9.12
C GLN A 95 -16.61 4.36 -8.19
N LEU A 96 -17.85 4.03 -7.81
CA LEU A 96 -18.14 2.83 -7.02
C LEU A 96 -17.79 1.55 -7.77
N ASP A 97 -18.05 1.47 -9.08
CA ASP A 97 -17.65 0.33 -9.92
C ASP A 97 -16.13 0.16 -9.93
N VAL A 98 -15.37 1.26 -10.09
CA VAL A 98 -13.90 1.23 -10.02
C VAL A 98 -13.43 0.71 -8.66
N LEU A 99 -14.03 1.17 -7.56
CA LEU A 99 -13.69 0.69 -6.21
C LEU A 99 -14.05 -0.78 -6.00
N CYS A 100 -15.17 -1.25 -6.53
CA CYS A 100 -15.54 -2.66 -6.50
C CYS A 100 -14.53 -3.53 -7.26
N VAL A 101 -14.02 -3.08 -8.41
CA VAL A 101 -12.98 -3.80 -9.15
C VAL A 101 -11.70 -3.90 -8.33
N LEU A 102 -11.26 -2.80 -7.70
CA LEU A 102 -10.08 -2.83 -6.82
C LEU A 102 -10.30 -3.75 -5.61
N TRP A 103 -11.47 -3.69 -5.00
CA TRP A 103 -11.83 -4.57 -3.88
C TRP A 103 -11.76 -6.06 -4.27
N ASN A 104 -12.29 -6.43 -5.45
CA ASN A 104 -12.18 -7.80 -5.95
C ASN A 104 -10.73 -8.21 -6.18
N GLN A 105 -9.92 -7.35 -6.80
CA GLN A 105 -8.49 -7.63 -7.03
C GLN A 105 -7.70 -7.78 -5.72
N ALA A 106 -8.05 -7.00 -4.70
CA ALA A 106 -7.47 -7.13 -3.38
C ALA A 106 -7.85 -8.46 -2.72
N TYR A 107 -9.10 -8.91 -2.89
CA TYR A 107 -9.56 -10.21 -2.40
C TYR A 107 -8.86 -11.37 -3.12
N ASP A 108 -8.74 -11.31 -4.45
CA ASP A 108 -7.99 -12.30 -5.24
C ASP A 108 -6.53 -12.44 -4.74
N PHE A 109 -5.90 -11.33 -4.34
CA PHE A 109 -4.56 -11.36 -3.74
C PHE A 109 -4.52 -12.06 -2.38
N LEU A 110 -5.52 -11.87 -1.53
CA LEU A 110 -5.60 -12.56 -0.24
C LEU A 110 -5.90 -14.06 -0.41
N ASP A 111 -6.70 -14.42 -1.41
CA ASP A 111 -6.94 -15.82 -1.75
C ASP A 111 -5.64 -16.47 -2.27
N LEU A 112 -4.85 -15.76 -3.09
CA LEU A 112 -3.50 -16.23 -3.44
C LEU A 112 -2.61 -16.40 -2.21
N CYS A 113 -2.67 -15.49 -1.24
CA CYS A 113 -1.90 -15.59 -0.02
C CYS A 113 -2.24 -16.90 0.74
N GLU A 114 -3.51 -17.22 0.87
CA GLU A 114 -3.96 -18.46 1.51
C GLU A 114 -3.54 -19.72 0.72
N GLU A 115 -3.76 -19.74 -0.59
CA GLU A 115 -3.43 -20.86 -1.49
C GLU A 115 -1.92 -21.16 -1.62
N THR A 116 -1.07 -20.21 -1.21
CA THR A 116 0.40 -20.33 -1.27
C THR A 116 1.03 -20.55 0.09
N ASP A 117 0.25 -21.03 1.07
CA ASP A 117 0.67 -21.18 2.47
C ASP A 117 1.30 -19.88 2.99
N HIS A 118 0.68 -18.75 2.71
CA HIS A 118 1.14 -17.43 3.13
C HIS A 118 2.55 -17.08 2.66
N PHE A 119 2.92 -17.57 1.49
CA PHE A 119 4.18 -17.28 0.83
C PHE A 119 5.43 -17.76 1.59
N VAL A 120 5.30 -18.69 2.55
CA VAL A 120 6.43 -19.15 3.37
C VAL A 120 7.44 -19.97 2.59
N TRP A 121 7.01 -20.66 1.54
CA TRP A 121 7.88 -21.56 0.78
C TRP A 121 8.79 -20.76 -0.15
N PRO A 122 10.04 -21.20 -0.41
CA PRO A 122 10.93 -20.50 -1.35
C PRO A 122 10.38 -20.42 -2.78
N THR A 123 9.57 -21.40 -3.16
CA THR A 123 8.95 -21.52 -4.49
C THR A 123 7.49 -21.87 -4.36
N THR A 124 6.69 -21.32 -5.28
CA THR A 124 5.26 -21.59 -5.39
C THR A 124 4.96 -22.32 -6.69
N ASP A 125 4.08 -23.32 -6.60
CA ASP A 125 3.50 -23.99 -7.77
C ASP A 125 2.48 -23.07 -8.46
N LEU A 126 2.73 -22.73 -9.72
CA LEU A 126 1.86 -21.88 -10.53
C LEU A 126 0.45 -22.47 -10.72
N ARG A 127 0.26 -23.77 -10.47
CA ARG A 127 -1.06 -24.41 -10.51
C ARG A 127 -1.94 -24.03 -9.32
N CYS A 128 -1.36 -23.53 -8.23
CA CYS A 128 -2.09 -23.00 -7.07
C CYS A 128 -2.45 -21.52 -7.24
N VAL A 129 -1.93 -20.86 -8.28
CA VAL A 129 -2.24 -19.45 -8.54
C VAL A 129 -3.59 -19.34 -9.26
N PRO A 130 -4.52 -18.48 -8.81
CA PRO A 130 -5.77 -18.23 -9.51
C PRO A 130 -5.56 -17.74 -10.95
N ASP A 131 -6.41 -18.18 -11.89
CA ASP A 131 -6.35 -17.77 -13.30
C ASP A 131 -6.46 -16.24 -13.49
N SER A 132 -7.17 -15.56 -12.57
CA SER A 132 -7.32 -14.10 -12.54
C SER A 132 -6.01 -13.36 -12.24
N ILE A 133 -4.99 -14.04 -11.73
CA ILE A 133 -3.68 -13.48 -11.42
C ILE A 133 -2.60 -14.08 -12.34
N LEU A 134 -2.75 -15.34 -12.72
CA LEU A 134 -1.74 -16.12 -13.43
C LEU A 134 -1.23 -15.45 -14.71
N HIS A 135 -2.11 -14.75 -15.43
CA HIS A 135 -1.76 -14.10 -16.70
C HIS A 135 -0.80 -12.91 -16.56
N ASP A 136 -0.68 -12.33 -15.38
CA ASP A 136 0.21 -11.21 -15.11
C ASP A 136 1.59 -11.64 -14.56
N ILE A 137 1.76 -12.92 -14.24
CA ILE A 137 3.01 -13.46 -13.70
C ILE A 137 3.99 -13.79 -14.82
N LYS A 138 5.23 -13.33 -14.65
CA LYS A 138 6.37 -13.68 -15.49
C LYS A 138 7.38 -14.46 -14.68
N VAL A 139 7.69 -15.66 -15.15
CA VAL A 139 8.81 -16.44 -14.61
C VAL A 139 10.11 -15.75 -15.05
N ASN A 140 10.96 -15.40 -14.07
CA ASN A 140 12.23 -14.74 -14.34
C ASN A 140 13.18 -15.73 -15.03
N PRO A 141 13.69 -15.47 -16.25
CA PRO A 141 14.62 -16.39 -16.92
C PRO A 141 16.00 -16.45 -16.26
N GLU A 142 16.32 -15.52 -15.34
CA GLU A 142 17.51 -15.60 -14.48
C GLU A 142 17.29 -16.39 -13.20
N ASP A 143 16.05 -16.80 -12.89
CA ASP A 143 15.82 -17.80 -11.86
C ASP A 143 16.53 -19.10 -12.24
N ASP A 144 16.91 -19.87 -11.22
CA ASP A 144 17.63 -21.12 -11.33
C ASP A 144 17.09 -21.98 -12.48
N LYS A 145 17.89 -22.15 -13.55
CA LYS A 145 17.52 -22.90 -14.76
C LYS A 145 17.18 -24.36 -14.48
N SER A 146 17.44 -24.85 -13.27
CA SER A 146 17.04 -26.17 -12.80
C SER A 146 15.60 -26.23 -12.26
N ARG A 147 14.96 -25.07 -12.01
CA ARG A 147 13.59 -24.99 -11.53
C ARG A 147 12.60 -25.46 -12.60
N PRO A 148 11.58 -26.26 -12.24
CA PRO A 148 10.52 -26.64 -13.16
C PRO A 148 9.77 -25.42 -13.71
N PRO A 149 9.27 -25.49 -14.96
CA PRO A 149 8.58 -24.36 -15.60
C PRO A 149 7.22 -24.01 -15.00
N TRP A 150 6.71 -24.83 -14.08
CA TRP A 150 5.48 -24.58 -13.33
C TRP A 150 5.74 -24.04 -11.92
N GLU A 151 6.98 -23.68 -11.57
CA GLU A 151 7.33 -23.07 -10.28
C GLU A 151 7.88 -21.65 -10.47
N VAL A 152 7.58 -20.78 -9.51
CA VAL A 152 8.07 -19.40 -9.45
C VAL A 152 8.65 -19.10 -8.08
N GLY A 153 9.60 -18.18 -7.99
CA GLY A 153 10.08 -17.67 -6.70
C GLY A 153 8.92 -17.04 -5.96
N THR A 154 8.70 -17.40 -4.70
CA THR A 154 7.52 -16.95 -3.97
C THR A 154 7.58 -15.46 -3.65
N GLU A 155 8.76 -14.93 -3.36
CA GLU A 155 9.00 -13.48 -3.26
C GLU A 155 8.65 -12.77 -4.57
N ASP A 156 9.08 -13.32 -5.71
CA ASP A 156 8.78 -12.77 -7.04
C ASP A 156 7.28 -12.81 -7.33
N LEU A 157 6.59 -13.89 -6.95
CA LEU A 157 5.14 -14.01 -7.07
C LEU A 157 4.40 -12.94 -6.27
N PHE A 158 4.80 -12.76 -5.01
CA PHE A 158 4.25 -11.72 -4.13
C PHE A 158 4.43 -10.33 -4.73
N LEU A 159 5.67 -9.99 -5.11
CA LEU A 159 6.01 -8.67 -5.64
C LEU A 159 5.32 -8.37 -6.97
N GLN A 160 5.25 -9.35 -7.88
CA GLN A 160 4.58 -9.18 -9.17
C GLN A 160 3.08 -8.97 -8.99
N THR A 161 2.43 -9.77 -8.15
CA THR A 161 0.99 -9.66 -7.92
C THR A 161 0.64 -8.35 -7.21
N LEU A 162 1.42 -7.96 -6.21
CA LEU A 162 1.21 -6.70 -5.52
C LEU A 162 1.45 -5.49 -6.44
N ASP A 163 2.44 -5.53 -7.34
CA ASP A 163 2.65 -4.46 -8.32
C ASP A 163 1.50 -4.36 -9.34
N VAL A 164 0.89 -5.48 -9.73
CA VAL A 164 -0.32 -5.46 -10.58
C VAL A 164 -1.43 -4.68 -9.89
N TYR A 165 -1.69 -4.99 -8.62
CA TYR A 165 -2.71 -4.29 -7.82
C TYR A 165 -2.35 -2.80 -7.65
N LEU A 166 -1.11 -2.46 -7.29
CA LEU A 166 -0.66 -1.07 -7.21
C LEU A 166 -0.74 -0.32 -8.55
N ARG A 167 -0.51 -0.99 -9.68
CA ARG A 167 -0.76 -0.43 -11.01
C ARG A 167 -2.25 -0.17 -11.25
N ALA A 168 -3.13 -1.05 -10.79
CA ALA A 168 -4.57 -0.82 -10.86
C ALA A 168 -5.01 0.37 -10.00
N CYS A 169 -4.50 0.47 -8.77
CA CYS A 169 -4.76 1.62 -7.89
C CYS A 169 -4.30 2.94 -8.52
N ARG A 170 -3.09 2.99 -9.11
CA ARG A 170 -2.58 4.18 -9.82
C ARG A 170 -3.47 4.60 -11.00
N ARG A 171 -4.04 3.63 -11.73
CA ARG A 171 -5.00 3.92 -12.80
C ARG A 171 -6.34 4.41 -12.27
N ALA A 172 -6.74 4.00 -11.08
CA ALA A 172 -7.98 4.41 -10.43
C ALA A 172 -7.92 5.81 -9.80
N THR A 173 -6.73 6.25 -9.34
CA THR A 173 -6.54 7.54 -8.65
C THR A 173 -7.20 8.74 -9.35
N PRO A 174 -7.10 8.94 -10.69
CA PRO A 174 -7.76 10.07 -11.35
C PRO A 174 -9.29 10.04 -11.28
N TYR A 175 -9.89 8.87 -11.05
CA TYR A 175 -11.33 8.68 -11.01
C TYR A 175 -11.88 8.81 -9.59
N VAL A 176 -11.22 8.19 -8.61
CA VAL A 176 -11.74 8.06 -7.23
C VAL A 176 -11.07 8.99 -6.23
N GLY A 177 -10.05 9.75 -6.67
CA GLY A 177 -9.32 10.71 -5.85
C GLY A 177 -8.76 10.09 -4.57
N GLU A 178 -8.77 10.85 -3.47
CA GLU A 178 -8.43 10.40 -2.11
C GLU A 178 -9.69 9.98 -1.32
N SER A 179 -10.67 9.33 -1.97
CA SER A 179 -11.83 8.82 -1.24
C SER A 179 -11.40 7.87 -0.11
N ASP A 180 -12.13 7.90 1.01
CA ASP A 180 -11.77 7.10 2.20
C ASP A 180 -11.64 5.60 1.88
N ILE A 181 -12.56 5.07 1.07
CA ILE A 181 -12.51 3.68 0.59
C ILE A 181 -11.24 3.42 -0.23
N PHE A 182 -10.86 4.32 -1.13
CA PHE A 182 -9.64 4.15 -1.93
C PHE A 182 -8.38 4.17 -1.08
N VAL A 183 -8.29 5.08 -0.10
CA VAL A 183 -7.16 5.14 0.84
C VAL A 183 -7.05 3.86 1.66
N ARG A 184 -8.18 3.32 2.13
CA ARG A 184 -8.21 2.04 2.85
C ARG A 184 -7.81 0.85 1.97
N LEU A 185 -8.25 0.82 0.71
CA LEU A 185 -7.83 -0.19 -0.27
C LEU A 185 -6.31 -0.15 -0.55
N LEU A 186 -5.70 1.03 -0.54
CA LEU A 186 -4.24 1.19 -0.63
C LEU A 186 -3.53 0.66 0.64
N GLY A 187 -4.11 0.87 1.81
CA GLY A 187 -3.54 0.44 3.10
C GLY A 187 -3.32 -1.07 3.22
N LEU A 188 -4.05 -1.89 2.46
CA LEU A 188 -3.78 -3.33 2.34
C LEU A 188 -2.35 -3.61 1.85
N CYS A 189 -1.87 -2.85 0.86
CA CYS A 189 -0.51 -3.05 0.31
C CYS A 189 0.55 -2.78 1.36
N ASP A 190 0.36 -1.75 2.18
CA ASP A 190 1.29 -1.40 3.25
C ASP A 190 1.35 -2.52 4.29
N ILE A 191 0.21 -3.02 4.75
CA ILE A 191 0.15 -4.13 5.72
C ILE A 191 0.91 -5.35 5.20
N MET A 192 0.63 -5.76 3.95
CA MET A 192 1.21 -6.96 3.37
C MET A 192 2.71 -6.80 3.13
N THR A 193 3.15 -5.65 2.60
CA THR A 193 4.57 -5.37 2.32
C THR A 193 5.38 -5.28 3.61
N GLU A 194 4.87 -4.58 4.62
CA GLU A 194 5.57 -4.43 5.91
C GLU A 194 5.74 -5.77 6.60
N THR A 195 4.72 -6.64 6.52
CA THR A 195 4.78 -7.97 7.09
C THR A 195 5.75 -8.87 6.32
N ALA A 196 5.75 -8.78 4.98
CA ALA A 196 6.61 -9.62 4.14
C ALA A 196 8.10 -9.24 4.23
N PHE A 197 8.44 -7.99 4.52
CA PHE A 197 9.84 -7.51 4.49
C PHE A 197 10.39 -6.97 5.81
N GLY A 198 9.53 -6.77 6.82
CA GLY A 198 9.88 -6.25 8.14
C GLY A 198 10.27 -4.78 8.16
N GLU A 199 10.48 -4.25 9.37
CA GLU A 199 10.95 -2.87 9.58
C GLU A 199 12.46 -2.67 9.26
N GLY A 200 13.19 -3.77 9.05
CA GLY A 200 14.65 -3.82 8.92
C GLY A 200 15.20 -3.69 7.48
N ASP A 201 16.22 -4.48 7.16
CA ASP A 201 16.98 -4.48 5.90
C ASP A 201 16.18 -4.94 4.66
N GLY A 202 14.86 -5.11 4.79
CA GLY A 202 13.97 -5.53 3.71
C GLY A 202 14.15 -6.99 3.34
N LYS A 203 14.50 -7.85 4.31
CA LYS A 203 14.59 -9.29 4.09
C LYS A 203 13.20 -9.89 3.95
N TRP A 204 13.05 -10.78 2.99
CA TRP A 204 11.90 -11.68 2.90
C TRP A 204 11.74 -12.44 4.23
N LEU A 205 10.64 -12.15 4.93
CA LEU A 205 10.30 -12.68 6.25
C LEU A 205 9.45 -13.96 6.26
N PRO A 206 8.61 -14.26 5.23
CA PRO A 206 7.92 -15.53 5.18
C PRO A 206 8.95 -16.68 5.17
N ASP A 207 8.94 -17.47 6.24
CA ASP A 207 9.93 -18.50 6.55
C ASP A 207 9.20 -19.82 6.85
N PRO A 208 9.52 -20.93 6.17
CA PRO A 208 8.90 -22.22 6.44
C PRO A 208 9.04 -22.67 7.89
N ASP A 209 10.15 -22.33 8.56
CA ASP A 209 10.40 -22.76 9.94
C ASP A 209 9.33 -22.19 10.91
N MET A 210 8.65 -21.10 10.53
CA MET A 210 7.54 -20.50 11.29
C MET A 210 6.22 -21.29 11.21
N ILE A 211 6.13 -22.28 10.32
CA ILE A 211 4.98 -23.21 10.22
C ILE A 211 5.28 -24.53 10.94
N PHE A 212 6.55 -24.98 10.95
CA PHE A 212 6.93 -26.31 11.44
C PHE A 212 7.50 -26.33 12.86
N ASP A 213 8.00 -25.21 13.38
CA ASP A 213 8.36 -25.14 14.78
C ASP A 213 7.09 -25.19 15.65
N PRO A 214 7.06 -26.02 16.71
CA PRO A 214 5.92 -26.11 17.61
C PRO A 214 5.81 -24.81 18.40
N HIS A 215 5.08 -23.86 17.84
CA HIS A 215 4.70 -22.64 18.54
C HIS A 215 3.62 -22.99 19.59
N GLU A 216 3.48 -22.12 20.61
CA GLU A 216 2.43 -22.26 21.62
C GLU A 216 1.04 -22.40 20.96
N ASP A 217 0.13 -23.16 21.58
CA ASP A 217 -1.24 -23.35 21.08
C ASP A 217 -1.86 -21.99 20.67
N GLY A 218 -2.20 -21.84 19.39
CA GLY A 218 -2.83 -20.62 18.85
C GLY A 218 -1.87 -19.61 18.21
N TYR A 219 -0.61 -19.98 17.96
CA TYR A 219 0.27 -19.17 17.13
C TYR A 219 -0.22 -19.06 15.68
N VAL A 220 -0.14 -17.85 15.16
CA VAL A 220 -0.53 -17.46 13.80
C VAL A 220 0.69 -16.83 13.16
N SER A 221 1.08 -17.29 11.97
CA SER A 221 2.25 -16.73 11.29
C SER A 221 2.06 -15.24 11.00
N PRO A 222 3.11 -14.41 10.91
CA PRO A 222 2.97 -12.99 10.64
C PRO A 222 2.14 -12.69 9.38
N MET A 223 2.37 -13.47 8.31
CA MET A 223 1.65 -13.30 7.05
C MET A 223 0.18 -13.71 7.14
N GLU A 224 -0.14 -14.78 7.88
CA GLU A 224 -1.52 -15.16 8.19
C GLU A 224 -2.22 -14.08 9.03
N ALA A 225 -1.53 -13.52 10.03
CA ALA A 225 -2.08 -12.42 10.82
C ALA A 225 -2.34 -11.15 9.97
N ALA A 226 -1.46 -10.87 9.00
CA ALA A 226 -1.61 -9.77 8.06
C ALA A 226 -2.76 -10.00 7.08
N GLU A 227 -2.88 -11.21 6.54
CA GLU A 227 -3.98 -11.66 5.69
C GLU A 227 -5.32 -11.50 6.42
N LEU A 228 -5.44 -11.99 7.65
CA LEU A 228 -6.66 -11.87 8.47
C LEU A 228 -7.02 -10.40 8.76
N LYS A 229 -6.02 -9.55 8.99
CA LYS A 229 -6.21 -8.11 9.18
C LYS A 229 -6.72 -7.45 7.89
N CYS A 230 -6.16 -7.83 6.75
CA CYS A 230 -6.57 -7.35 5.44
C CYS A 230 -7.98 -7.83 5.07
N ARG A 231 -8.35 -9.09 5.35
CA ARG A 231 -9.71 -9.60 5.12
C ARG A 231 -10.75 -8.80 5.91
N LYS A 232 -10.48 -8.52 7.20
CA LYS A 232 -11.37 -7.66 8.02
C LYS A 232 -11.52 -6.25 7.42
N LEU A 233 -10.43 -5.66 6.97
CA LEU A 233 -10.46 -4.35 6.29
C LEU A 233 -11.30 -4.41 5.00
N LEU A 234 -11.15 -5.45 4.20
CA LEU A 234 -11.95 -5.64 2.98
C LEU A 234 -13.43 -5.88 3.31
N ASP A 235 -13.77 -6.61 4.37
CA ASP A 235 -15.16 -6.79 4.81
C ASP A 235 -15.81 -5.46 5.22
N GLU A 236 -15.10 -4.62 5.97
CA GLU A 236 -15.59 -3.28 6.31
C GLU A 236 -15.79 -2.41 5.05
N ILE A 237 -14.84 -2.45 4.11
CA ILE A 237 -14.94 -1.73 2.83
C ILE A 237 -16.14 -2.22 2.00
N ARG A 238 -16.39 -3.54 1.99
CA ARG A 238 -17.55 -4.11 1.31
C ARG A 238 -18.84 -3.53 1.89
N ASP A 239 -18.95 -3.48 3.20
CA ASP A 239 -20.15 -2.97 3.87
C ASP A 239 -20.36 -1.48 3.57
N ASP A 240 -19.29 -0.68 3.49
CA ASP A 240 -19.35 0.71 3.06
C ASP A 240 -19.75 0.87 1.57
N LEU A 241 -19.19 0.04 0.68
CA LEU A 241 -19.57 0.02 -0.74
C LEU A 241 -21.05 -0.33 -0.93
N LEU A 242 -21.56 -1.29 -0.14
CA LEU A 242 -22.98 -1.66 -0.14
C LEU A 242 -23.87 -0.56 0.41
N ALA A 243 -23.42 0.17 1.44
CA ALA A 243 -24.16 1.30 2.00
C ALA A 243 -24.22 2.51 1.02
N LEU A 244 -23.18 2.70 0.22
CA LEU A 244 -23.09 3.78 -0.76
C LEU A 244 -23.87 3.51 -2.05
N ARG A 245 -24.09 2.24 -2.40
CA ARG A 245 -25.01 1.89 -3.49
C ARG A 245 -26.44 2.01 -2.99
N PRO A 246 -27.27 2.91 -3.56
CA PRO A 246 -28.69 2.86 -3.28
C PRO A 246 -29.20 1.48 -3.69
N THR A 247 -29.85 0.78 -2.77
CA THR A 247 -30.58 -0.44 -3.10
C THR A 247 -31.62 -0.06 -4.15
N ALA A 248 -31.34 -0.38 -5.41
CA ALA A 248 -32.32 -0.28 -6.47
C ALA A 248 -33.43 -1.31 -6.16
N GLY A 249 -34.46 -0.87 -5.45
CA GLY A 249 -35.68 -1.64 -5.24
C GLY A 249 -36.19 -1.70 -3.80
N LYS A 250 -36.97 -0.67 -3.42
CA LYS A 250 -38.35 -0.86 -3.00
C LYS A 250 -39.23 0.21 -3.62
#